data_AF-A0A5C2SWP9-F1
#
_entry.id   AF-A0A5C2SWP9-F1
#
_cell.length_a   1.000
_cell.length_b   1.000
_cell.length_c   1.000
_cell.angle_alpha   90.00
_cell.angle_beta   90.00
_cell.angle_gamma   90.00
#
_symmetry.space_group_name_H-M   'P 1'
#
loop_
_entity.id
_entity.type
_entity.pdbx_description
1 polymer ?
#
loop_
_entity_poly.entity_id
_entity_poly.type
_entity_poly.pdbx_seq_one_letter_code
_entity_poly.pdbx_strand_id
1 'polypeptide(L)'
;MEYTPRYPQPFTLEEARQLAVPIITEEITRLQNSLTHLRRTQEELKEALTTSPGDPDLTEAFEENEVVIGSQNERVAMLQIVLNEKGVRMSAHYGLIQETTDRRPQPARGTRSDGQMNATAAGLGRPVTSSPQPENTSGEDAEGVYL
;
A
#
# COMPACT_ATOMS: atom_id res chain seq x y z
N MET A 1 28.78 -1.20 2.02
CA MET A 1 28.68 0.06 2.78
C MET A 1 28.08 -0.26 4.12
N GLU A 2 28.55 0.37 5.19
CA GLU A 2 27.99 0.21 6.54
C GLU A 2 26.92 1.30 6.72
N TYR A 3 25.64 0.91 6.76
CA TYR A 3 24.52 1.82 7.02
C TYR A 3 24.15 1.69 8.49
N THR A 4 24.23 2.80 9.23
CA THR A 4 23.88 2.84 10.66
C THR A 4 22.67 3.75 10.85
N PRO A 5 21.48 3.21 11.19
CA PRO A 5 20.29 4.01 11.47
C PRO A 5 20.44 4.79 12.78
N ARG A 6 19.84 5.99 12.85
CA ARG A 6 19.76 6.79 14.07
C ARG A 6 18.66 6.27 14.99
N TYR A 7 17.57 5.76 14.43
CA TYR A 7 16.45 5.23 15.19
C TYR A 7 16.52 3.70 15.33
N PRO A 8 15.98 3.13 16.41
CA PRO A 8 15.83 1.68 16.52
C PRO A 8 15.04 1.13 15.33
N GLN A 9 15.54 0.05 14.73
CA GLN A 9 14.91 -0.63 13.61
C GLN A 9 14.53 -2.06 14.03
N PRO A 10 13.46 -2.63 13.45
CA PRO A 10 13.02 -3.99 13.76
C PRO A 10 13.98 -5.06 13.22
N PHE A 11 14.90 -4.67 12.33
CA PHE A 11 15.93 -5.53 11.77
C PHE A 11 17.14 -4.69 11.33
N THR A 12 18.27 -5.36 11.20
CA THR A 12 19.52 -4.82 10.69
C THR A 12 19.56 -4.84 9.16
N LEU A 13 20.51 -4.11 8.57
CA LEU A 13 20.74 -4.16 7.11
C LEU A 13 21.05 -5.59 6.64
N GLU A 14 21.77 -6.39 7.44
CA GLU A 14 22.14 -7.75 7.06
C GLU A 14 20.94 -8.70 7.06
N GLU A 15 20.03 -8.55 8.01
CA GLU A 15 18.75 -9.28 8.00
C GLU A 15 17.87 -8.87 6.82
N ALA A 16 17.85 -7.57 6.49
CA ALA A 16 17.13 -7.07 5.31
C ALA A 16 17.64 -7.68 4.00
N ARG A 17 18.94 -7.96 3.87
CA ARG A 17 19.52 -8.65 2.70
C ARG A 17 18.96 -10.05 2.48
N GLN A 18 18.50 -10.72 3.53
CA GLN A 18 17.92 -12.05 3.45
C GLN A 18 16.46 -12.03 2.98
N LEU A 19 15.81 -10.86 2.97
CA LEU A 19 14.44 -10.74 2.49
C LEU A 19 14.35 -10.89 0.97
N ALA A 20 13.24 -11.48 0.51
CA ALA A 20 12.91 -11.58 -0.90
C ALA A 20 12.49 -10.21 -1.46
N VAL A 21 12.81 -9.94 -2.72
CA VAL A 21 12.47 -8.68 -3.40
C VAL A 21 10.98 -8.29 -3.25
N PRO A 22 10.00 -9.21 -3.43
CA PRO A 22 8.59 -8.85 -3.26
C PRO A 22 8.25 -8.33 -1.86
N ILE A 23 8.81 -8.95 -0.81
CA ILE A 23 8.62 -8.54 0.58
C ILE A 23 9.18 -7.15 0.82
N ILE A 24 10.38 -6.88 0.30
CA ILE A 24 11.00 -5.56 0.42
C ILE A 24 10.16 -4.48 -0.28
N THR A 25 9.67 -4.75 -1.49
CA THR A 25 8.86 -3.79 -2.24
C THR A 25 7.49 -3.53 -1.61
N GLU A 26 6.85 -4.57 -1.07
CA GLU A 26 5.59 -4.45 -0.32
C GLU A 26 5.80 -3.61 0.93
N GLU A 27 6.88 -3.88 1.67
CA GLU A 27 7.21 -3.14 2.89
C GLU A 27 7.50 -1.67 2.61
N ILE A 28 8.26 -1.35 1.55
CA ILE A 28 8.46 0.05 1.13
C ILE A 28 7.11 0.72 0.81
N THR A 29 6.20 0.00 0.16
CA THR A 29 4.85 0.53 -0.16
C THR A 29 4.05 0.85 1.08
N ARG A 30 4.03 -0.08 2.03
CA ARG A 30 3.36 0.11 3.32
C ARG A 30 3.93 1.31 4.08
N LEU A 31 5.26 1.42 4.14
CA LEU A 31 5.94 2.53 4.82
C LEU A 31 5.66 3.87 4.15
N GLN A 32 5.68 3.94 2.81
CA GLN A 32 5.35 5.17 2.09
C GLN A 32 3.89 5.62 2.32
N ASN A 33 2.96 4.68 2.40
CA ASN A 33 1.57 4.98 2.74
C ASN A 33 1.46 5.52 4.18
N SER A 34 2.13 4.88 5.14
CA SER A 34 2.16 5.34 6.53
C SER A 34 2.80 6.73 6.66
N LEU A 35 3.93 6.98 5.98
CA LEU A 35 4.58 8.28 5.92
C LEU A 35 3.67 9.37 5.34
N THR A 36 2.86 9.03 4.34
CA THR A 36 1.90 9.98 3.76
C THR A 36 0.83 10.38 4.77
N HIS A 37 0.28 9.41 5.52
CA HIS A 37 -0.65 9.72 6.61
C HIS A 37 0.01 10.52 7.73
N LEU A 38 1.19 10.12 8.20
CA LEU A 38 1.90 10.84 9.26
C LEU A 38 2.20 12.29 8.88
N ARG A 39 2.65 12.55 7.65
CA ARG A 39 2.91 13.93 7.19
C ARG A 39 1.64 14.78 7.17
N ARG A 40 0.51 14.21 6.75
CA ARG A 40 -0.79 14.89 6.82
C ARG A 40 -1.15 15.21 8.28
N THR A 41 -1.00 14.25 9.18
CA THR A 41 -1.25 14.48 10.61
C THR A 41 -0.32 15.54 11.20
N GLN A 42 0.95 15.60 10.76
CA GLN A 42 1.87 16.68 11.17
C GLN A 42 1.43 18.05 10.69
N GLU A 43 0.89 18.16 9.48
CA GLU A 43 0.32 19.41 8.97
C GLU A 43 -0.89 19.85 9.81
N GLU A 44 -1.80 18.91 10.11
CA GLU A 44 -2.98 19.13 10.95
C GLU A 44 -2.61 19.55 12.38
N LEU A 45 -1.63 18.87 13.01
CA LEU A 45 -1.13 19.21 14.35
C LEU A 45 -0.44 20.57 14.38
N LYS A 46 0.33 20.90 13.33
CA LYS A 46 0.98 22.22 13.21
C LYS A 46 -0.04 23.35 13.11
N GLU A 47 -1.12 23.14 12.36
CA GLU A 47 -2.23 24.10 12.30
C GLU A 47 -2.93 24.24 13.67
N ALA A 48 -3.21 23.12 14.33
CA ALA A 48 -3.82 23.11 15.66
C ALA A 48 -2.95 23.85 16.70
N LEU A 49 -1.63 23.63 16.70
CA LEU A 49 -0.67 24.33 17.57
C LEU A 49 -0.56 25.83 17.26
N THR A 50 -0.88 26.26 16.04
CA THR A 50 -0.97 27.68 15.71
C THR A 50 -2.20 28.32 16.35
N THR A 51 -3.30 27.57 16.45
CA THR A 51 -4.55 28.03 17.09
C THR A 51 -4.50 27.93 18.61
N SER A 52 -3.83 26.90 19.14
CA SER A 52 -3.64 26.65 20.57
C SER A 52 -2.16 26.51 20.92
N PRO A 53 -1.38 27.60 20.91
CA PRO A 53 0.04 27.54 21.23
C PRO A 53 0.28 27.06 22.67
N GLY A 54 1.23 26.13 22.83
CA GLY A 54 1.63 25.62 24.14
C GLY A 54 0.71 24.54 24.71
N ASP A 55 -0.22 24.01 23.92
CA ASP A 55 -0.96 22.79 24.28
C ASP A 55 0.04 21.61 24.37
N PRO A 56 0.21 21.00 25.57
CA PRO A 56 1.21 19.96 25.79
C PRO A 56 0.88 18.67 25.02
N ASP A 57 -0.40 18.30 24.91
CA ASP A 57 -0.82 17.06 24.26
C ASP A 57 -0.59 17.16 22.75
N LEU A 58 -0.91 18.31 22.15
CA LEU A 58 -0.63 18.55 20.73
C LEU A 58 0.87 18.64 20.43
N THR A 59 1.65 19.20 21.36
CA THR A 59 3.11 19.30 21.21
C THR A 59 3.74 17.91 21.29
N GLU A 60 3.35 17.10 22.28
CA GLU A 60 3.84 15.72 22.44
C GLU A 60 3.50 14.87 21.22
N ALA A 61 2.25 14.89 20.76
CA ALA A 61 1.84 14.15 19.57
C ALA A 61 2.63 14.57 18.31
N PHE A 62 2.93 15.87 18.18
CA PHE A 62 3.74 16.38 17.07
C PHE A 62 5.18 15.88 17.12
N GLU A 63 5.80 15.90 18.31
CA GLU A 63 7.18 15.43 18.52
C GLU A 63 7.31 13.91 18.35
N GLU A 64 6.35 13.13 18.86
CA GLU A 64 6.32 11.68 18.71
C GLU A 64 6.23 11.27 17.23
N ASN A 65 5.36 11.92 16.47
CA ASN A 65 5.22 11.68 15.04
C ASN A 65 6.51 11.98 14.26
N GLU A 66 7.28 13.03 14.63
CA GLU A 66 8.58 13.32 14.00
C GLU A 66 9.56 12.15 14.18
N VAL A 67 9.62 11.56 15.38
CA VAL A 67 10.47 10.40 15.66
C VAL A 67 10.05 9.20 14.83
N VAL A 68 8.73 8.93 14.74
CA VAL A 68 8.20 7.83 13.92
C VAL A 68 8.50 8.04 12.43
N ILE A 69 8.29 9.26 11.92
CA ILE A 69 8.62 9.62 10.53
C ILE A 69 10.11 9.39 10.27
N GLY A 70 10.98 9.83 11.20
CA GLY A 70 12.42 9.60 11.12
C GLY A 70 12.77 8.12 11.01
N SER A 71 12.25 7.28 11.92
CA SER A 71 12.48 5.83 11.91
C SER A 71 11.99 5.16 10.62
N GLN A 72 10.82 5.56 10.12
CA GLN A 72 10.26 4.98 8.89
C GLN A 72 11.05 5.39 7.63
N ASN A 73 11.50 6.65 7.54
CA ASN A 73 12.35 7.09 6.43
C ASN A 73 13.67 6.31 6.39
N GLU A 74 14.30 6.06 7.54
CA GLU A 74 15.51 5.24 7.62
C GLU A 74 15.26 3.80 7.19
N ARG A 75 14.12 3.23 7.57
CA ARG A 75 13.75 1.88 7.12
C ARG A 75 13.58 1.82 5.59
N VAL A 76 12.91 2.82 5.00
CA VAL A 76 12.80 2.93 3.54
C VAL A 76 14.18 3.01 2.89
N ALA A 77 15.07 3.86 3.41
CA ALA A 77 16.44 4.00 2.88
C ALA A 77 17.24 2.69 2.97
N MET A 78 17.17 2.00 4.11
CA MET A 78 17.81 0.69 4.32
C MET A 78 17.31 -0.34 3.30
N LEU A 79 16.01 -0.43 3.10
CA LEU A 79 15.39 -1.36 2.15
C LEU A 79 15.71 -1.01 0.69
N GLN A 80 15.82 0.28 0.36
CA GLN A 80 16.25 0.74 -0.97
C GLN A 80 17.71 0.38 -1.27
N ILE A 81 18.61 0.46 -0.28
CA ILE A 81 20.00 -0.01 -0.41
C ILE A 81 20.01 -1.49 -0.78
N VAL A 82 19.24 -2.32 -0.07
CA VAL A 82 19.16 -3.76 -0.33
C VAL A 82 18.59 -4.06 -1.72
N LEU A 83 17.55 -3.34 -2.17
CA LEU A 83 17.03 -3.52 -3.53
C LEU A 83 18.07 -3.17 -4.58
N ASN A 84 18.83 -2.10 -4.37
CA ASN A 84 19.90 -1.70 -5.28
C ASN A 84 21.00 -2.77 -5.35
N GLU A 85 21.40 -3.33 -4.21
CA GLU A 85 22.36 -4.46 -4.13
C GLU A 85 21.84 -5.70 -4.88
N LYS A 86 20.51 -5.93 -4.87
CA LYS A 86 19.85 -7.01 -5.62
C LYS A 86 19.62 -6.69 -7.11
N GLY A 87 20.10 -5.54 -7.60
CA GLY A 87 19.96 -5.13 -9.00
C GLY A 87 18.57 -4.58 -9.38
N VAL A 88 17.71 -4.30 -8.40
CA VAL A 88 16.36 -3.76 -8.63
C VAL A 88 16.40 -2.25 -8.45
N ARG A 89 16.10 -1.51 -9.53
CA ARG A 89 15.91 -0.06 -9.46
C ARG A 89 14.42 0.26 -9.35
N MET A 90 14.02 0.91 -8.28
CA MET A 90 12.66 1.45 -8.16
C MET A 90 12.57 2.75 -8.98
N SER A 91 11.58 2.84 -9.88
CA SER A 91 11.24 4.13 -10.49
C SER A 91 10.48 5.01 -9.47
N ALA A 92 10.52 6.33 -9.68
CA ALA A 92 9.81 7.31 -8.84
C ALA A 92 8.28 7.09 -8.78
N HIS A 93 7.73 6.27 -9.69
CA HIS A 93 6.31 5.96 -9.80
C HIS A 93 6.12 4.46 -10.03
N TYR A 94 6.31 3.63 -9.00
CA TYR A 94 5.89 2.22 -8.93
C TYR A 94 6.03 1.37 -10.22
N GLY A 95 7.14 1.52 -10.93
CA GLY A 95 7.49 0.65 -12.04
C GLY A 95 8.78 -0.07 -11.69
N LEU A 96 8.68 -1.35 -11.33
CA LEU A 96 9.84 -2.24 -11.30
C LEU A 96 10.39 -2.27 -12.73
N ILE A 97 11.44 -1.50 -13.01
CA ILE A 97 12.24 -1.73 -14.21
C ILE A 97 13.12 -2.92 -13.86
N GLN A 98 12.58 -4.13 -14.07
CA GLN A 98 13.43 -5.30 -14.17
C GLN A 98 14.24 -5.12 -15.46
N GLU A 99 15.50 -4.74 -15.33
CA GLU A 99 16.46 -4.92 -16.43
C GLU A 99 16.60 -6.43 -16.63
N THR A 100 15.74 -7.01 -17.48
CA THR A 100 15.87 -8.38 -17.97
C THR A 100 17.12 -8.47 -18.81
N THR A 101 18.25 -8.68 -18.15
CA THR A 101 19.51 -9.01 -18.81
C THR A 101 19.60 -10.53 -18.94
N ASP A 102 18.79 -11.13 -19.83
CA ASP A 102 19.14 -12.44 -20.39
C ASP A 102 18.45 -12.78 -21.73
N ARG A 103 19.31 -12.91 -22.76
CA ARG A 103 19.35 -13.87 -23.89
C ARG A 103 18.30 -13.87 -25.03
N ARG A 104 18.82 -13.43 -26.20
CA ARG A 104 18.67 -13.92 -27.59
C ARG A 104 17.24 -14.00 -28.20
N PRO A 105 16.96 -13.22 -29.26
CA PRO A 105 15.84 -13.51 -30.16
C PRO A 105 16.20 -14.70 -31.08
N GLN A 106 15.46 -15.81 -30.95
CA GLN A 106 15.37 -16.80 -32.03
C GLN A 106 14.32 -16.35 -33.05
N PRO A 107 14.58 -16.41 -34.37
CA PRO A 107 13.55 -16.18 -35.37
C PRO A 107 12.83 -17.49 -35.67
N ALA A 108 11.55 -17.61 -35.30
CA ALA A 108 10.68 -18.65 -35.81
C ALA A 108 9.70 -18.05 -36.84
N ARG A 109 9.99 -18.37 -38.10
CA ARG A 109 9.22 -18.10 -39.32
C ARG A 109 7.85 -18.79 -39.24
N GLY A 110 6.83 -18.15 -39.81
CA GLY A 110 5.41 -18.56 -39.80
C GLY A 110 5.11 -19.92 -40.45
N THR A 111 3.89 -20.42 -40.28
CA THR A 111 2.88 -20.45 -41.35
C THR A 111 1.44 -20.39 -40.83
N ARG A 112 0.57 -19.77 -41.65
CA ARG A 112 -0.89 -19.67 -41.53
C ARG A 112 -1.58 -20.93 -42.08
N SER A 113 -2.74 -21.30 -41.54
CA SER A 113 -3.87 -21.97 -42.22
C SER A 113 -5.03 -22.05 -41.20
N ASP A 114 -6.05 -21.20 -41.32
CA ASP A 114 -7.32 -21.44 -42.02
C ASP A 114 -8.34 -22.29 -41.24
N GLY A 115 -9.40 -21.58 -40.81
CA GLY A 115 -10.81 -21.95 -40.90
C GLY A 115 -11.30 -23.31 -40.37
N GLN A 116 -12.12 -23.28 -39.31
CA GLN A 116 -13.42 -23.95 -39.41
C GLN A 116 -14.46 -23.32 -38.47
N MET A 117 -15.55 -22.88 -39.09
CA MET A 117 -16.82 -22.54 -38.46
C MET A 117 -17.48 -23.81 -37.92
N ASN A 118 -18.13 -23.73 -36.76
CA ASN A 118 -19.38 -24.48 -36.62
C ASN A 118 -20.36 -23.75 -35.68
N ALA A 119 -21.57 -23.58 -36.20
CA ALA A 119 -22.70 -22.92 -35.57
C ALA A 119 -23.65 -23.95 -34.94
N THR A 120 -24.68 -23.43 -34.28
CA THR A 120 -25.90 -24.09 -33.75
C THR A 120 -25.74 -24.72 -32.36
N ALA A 121 -26.65 -24.60 -31.38
CA ALA A 121 -28.05 -24.18 -31.41
C ALA A 121 -28.53 -23.66 -30.02
N ALA A 122 -29.44 -22.68 -30.07
CA ALA A 122 -30.70 -22.58 -29.33
C ALA A 122 -30.85 -23.25 -27.94
N GLY A 123 -31.14 -22.42 -26.92
CA GLY A 123 -31.64 -22.87 -25.63
C GLY A 123 -32.23 -21.71 -24.81
N LEU A 124 -33.49 -21.35 -25.12
CA LEU A 124 -34.32 -20.41 -24.38
C LEU A 124 -34.59 -20.93 -22.95
N GLY A 125 -34.41 -20.08 -21.94
CA GLY A 125 -34.71 -20.41 -20.54
C GLY A 125 -34.68 -19.22 -19.57
N ARG A 126 -35.67 -18.33 -19.67
CA ARG A 126 -36.27 -17.58 -18.53
C ARG A 126 -37.72 -18.10 -18.45
N PRO A 127 -38.42 -18.20 -17.30
CA PRO A 127 -38.54 -17.20 -16.21
C PRO A 127 -38.48 -17.88 -14.80
N VAL A 128 -38.57 -17.28 -13.61
CA VAL A 128 -39.59 -16.44 -12.94
C VAL A 128 -38.97 -15.95 -11.60
N THR A 129 -39.05 -14.66 -11.27
CA THR A 129 -39.87 -14.06 -10.18
C THR A 129 -39.87 -14.82 -8.84
N SER A 130 -39.37 -14.16 -7.78
CA SER A 130 -39.87 -14.26 -6.39
C SER A 130 -39.21 -13.18 -5.54
N SER A 131 -39.85 -12.02 -5.48
CA SER A 131 -39.80 -11.15 -4.29
C SER A 131 -40.85 -11.66 -3.31
N PRO A 132 -40.54 -11.60 -2.00
CA PRO A 132 -41.48 -10.96 -1.08
C PRO A 132 -40.81 -9.79 -0.34
N GLN A 133 -41.63 -8.76 -0.16
CA GLN A 133 -41.42 -7.53 0.59
C GLN A 133 -41.70 -7.78 2.11
N PRO A 134 -41.84 -6.73 2.94
CA PRO A 134 -40.89 -6.19 3.91
C PRO A 134 -41.14 -6.66 5.36
N GLU A 135 -40.13 -6.57 6.24
CA GLU A 135 -40.40 -6.47 7.68
C GLU A 135 -40.07 -5.06 8.18
N ASN A 136 -41.17 -4.40 8.51
CA ASN A 136 -41.28 -3.15 9.23
C ASN A 136 -41.15 -3.48 10.72
N THR A 137 -40.12 -3.01 11.41
CA THR A 137 -40.17 -2.83 12.87
C THR A 137 -39.80 -1.40 13.19
N SER A 138 -40.84 -0.59 13.27
CA SER A 138 -40.88 0.65 14.01
C SER A 138 -40.55 0.37 15.48
N GLY A 139 -39.68 1.19 16.05
CA GLY A 139 -39.38 1.28 17.47
C GLY A 139 -38.91 2.69 17.78
N GLU A 140 -39.81 3.65 17.56
CA GLU A 140 -39.80 4.93 18.28
C GLU A 140 -40.19 4.68 19.74
N ASP A 141 -39.91 5.68 20.58
CA ASP A 141 -40.20 5.80 22.02
C ASP A 141 -39.06 5.24 22.93
N ALA A 142 -38.47 5.97 23.87
CA ALA A 142 -38.91 7.19 24.55
C ALA A 142 -37.72 7.92 25.19
N GLU A 143 -37.94 9.22 25.36
CA GLU A 143 -37.25 10.15 26.22
C GLU A 143 -36.94 9.57 27.62
N GLY A 144 -35.77 9.95 28.16
CA GLY A 144 -35.39 9.70 29.54
C GLY A 144 -34.50 10.82 30.07
N VAL A 145 -35.10 12.01 30.25
CA VAL A 145 -34.65 13.02 31.23
C VAL A 145 -35.21 12.61 32.61
N TYR A 146 -34.61 13.11 33.71
CA TYR A 146 -34.91 12.99 35.16
C TYR A 146 -33.82 12.18 35.89
N LEU A 147 -33.02 12.71 36.83
CA LEU A 147 -33.03 13.94 37.64
C LEU A 147 -31.60 14.43 37.87
#